data_AF-A0A2M8S9C4-F1
#
_entry.id   AF-A0A2M8S9C4-F1
#
_cell.length_a   1.000
_cell.length_b   1.000
_cell.length_c   1.000
_cell.angle_alpha   90.00
_cell.angle_beta   90.00
_cell.angle_gamma   90.00
#
_symmetry.space_group_name_H-M   'P 1'
#
loop_
_entity.id
_entity.type
_entity.pdbx_description
1 polymer ?
#
loop_
_entity_poly.entity_id
_entity_poly.type
_entity_poly.pdbx_seq_one_letter_code
_entity_poly.pdbx_strand_id
1 'polypeptide(L)'
;MAVNRQPKRPLGVTLLAWFVLCLTAWNGLRLGAAISFWNTLRQYDALPGPLYIAASGAVWCLASLPLFWGLWRGKAWARIIAILAAILYTSWYWFDRLALQPVPHANWPFALSVNILFLIFTLIVLLNPRNTSYFGSG
;
A
#
# COMPACT_ATOMS: atom_id res chain seq x y z
N MET A 1 14.50 22.57 31.91
CA MET A 1 13.43 21.85 31.20
C MET A 1 13.85 21.72 29.74
N ALA A 2 14.27 20.54 29.29
CA ALA A 2 14.60 20.33 27.88
C ALA A 2 13.29 20.31 27.08
N VAL A 3 13.10 21.27 26.18
CA VAL A 3 11.98 21.26 25.24
C VAL A 3 12.17 20.06 24.32
N ASN A 4 11.41 18.99 24.55
CA ASN A 4 11.40 17.81 23.69
C ASN A 4 10.74 18.19 22.36
N ARG A 5 11.54 18.74 21.43
CA ARG A 5 11.09 19.07 20.08
C ARG A 5 10.90 17.76 19.33
N GLN A 6 9.63 17.41 19.07
CA GLN A 6 9.29 16.33 18.16
C GLN A 6 10.08 16.50 16.85
N PRO A 7 10.82 15.48 16.38
CA PRO A 7 11.60 15.60 15.16
C PRO A 7 10.67 15.97 13.99
N LYS A 8 11.05 17.00 13.24
CA LYS A 8 10.30 17.43 12.05
C LYS A 8 10.22 16.26 11.07
N ARG A 9 9.02 15.94 10.59
CA ARG A 9 8.81 14.82 9.67
C ARG A 9 9.66 14.99 8.40
N PRO A 10 10.51 14.01 8.04
CA PRO A 10 11.31 14.07 6.81
C PRO A 10 10.43 14.12 5.55
N LEU A 11 10.95 14.73 4.49
CA LEU A 11 10.24 14.78 3.20
C LEU A 11 9.95 13.37 2.66
N GLY A 12 10.92 12.45 2.73
CA GLY A 12 10.73 11.06 2.27
C GLY A 12 9.59 10.35 2.99
N VAL A 13 9.48 10.52 4.31
CA VAL A 13 8.38 9.94 5.11
C VAL A 13 7.04 10.61 4.76
N THR A 14 7.05 11.91 4.48
CA THR A 14 5.85 12.63 4.00
C THR A 14 5.36 12.07 2.67
N LEU A 15 6.27 11.91 1.70
CA LEU A 15 5.96 11.34 0.39
C LEU A 15 5.46 9.90 0.51
N LEU A 16 6.11 9.09 1.35
CA LEU A 16 5.68 7.72 1.61
C LEU A 16 4.29 7.67 2.25
N ALA A 17 3.99 8.54 3.21
CA ALA A 17 2.65 8.60 3.82
C ALA A 17 1.59 8.98 2.78
N TRP A 18 1.86 9.97 1.92
CA TRP A 18 0.96 10.31 0.82
C TRP A 18 0.79 9.16 -0.17
N PHE A 19 1.86 8.46 -0.51
CA PHE A 19 1.79 7.26 -1.34
C PHE A 19 0.89 6.18 -0.72
N VAL A 20 1.05 5.89 0.57
CA VAL A 20 0.16 4.95 1.29
C VAL A 20 -1.29 5.45 1.27
N LEU A 21 -1.54 6.74 1.44
CA LEU A 21 -2.89 7.30 1.36
C LEU A 21 -3.50 7.16 -0.03
N CYS A 22 -2.72 7.35 -1.10
CA CYS A 22 -3.16 7.08 -2.46
C CYS A 22 -3.52 5.61 -2.65
N LEU A 23 -2.73 4.68 -2.10
CA LEU A 23 -3.06 3.25 -2.12
C LEU A 23 -4.34 2.94 -1.32
N THR A 24 -4.53 3.58 -0.16
CA THR A 24 -5.78 3.45 0.60
C THR A 24 -6.98 3.88 -0.24
N ALA A 25 -6.90 5.07 -0.85
CA ALA A 25 -7.96 5.59 -1.70
C ALA A 25 -8.22 4.67 -2.90
N TRP A 26 -7.17 4.20 -3.57
CA TRP A 26 -7.30 3.25 -4.69
C TRP A 26 -8.00 1.95 -4.30
N ASN A 27 -7.64 1.35 -3.16
CA ASN A 27 -8.29 0.12 -2.70
C ASN A 27 -9.73 0.38 -2.20
N GLY A 28 -9.99 1.55 -1.62
CA GLY A 28 -11.36 2.00 -1.29
C GLY A 28 -12.23 2.17 -2.54
N LEU A 29 -11.69 2.77 -3.60
CA LEU A 29 -12.37 2.87 -4.90
C LEU A 29 -12.61 1.48 -5.49
N ARG A 30 -11.65 0.56 -5.40
CA ARG A 30 -11.80 -0.82 -5.86
C ARG A 30 -12.94 -1.55 -5.12
N LEU A 31 -13.03 -1.38 -3.80
CA LEU A 31 -14.14 -1.90 -3.00
C LEU A 31 -15.48 -1.28 -3.42
N GLY A 32 -15.54 0.05 -3.51
CA GLY A 32 -16.75 0.78 -3.90
C GLY A 32 -17.24 0.39 -5.30
N ALA A 33 -16.32 0.23 -6.25
CA ALA A 33 -16.63 -0.23 -7.60
C ALA A 33 -17.15 -1.67 -7.60
N ALA A 34 -16.55 -2.57 -6.82
CA ALA A 34 -17.01 -3.96 -6.72
C ALA A 34 -18.45 -4.06 -6.20
N ILE A 35 -18.81 -3.25 -5.21
CA ILE A 35 -20.17 -3.18 -4.66
C ILE A 35 -21.13 -2.54 -5.66
N SER A 36 -20.74 -1.41 -6.27
CA SER A 36 -21.60 -0.65 -7.18
C SER A 36 -21.92 -1.41 -8.47
N PHE A 37 -20.94 -2.15 -8.99
CA PHE A 37 -21.05 -2.92 -10.24
C PHE A 37 -21.15 -4.43 -9.99
N TRP A 38 -21.64 -4.83 -8.81
CA TRP A 38 -21.66 -6.24 -8.41
C TRP A 38 -22.37 -7.15 -9.41
N ASN A 39 -23.57 -6.73 -9.85
CA ASN A 39 -24.36 -7.50 -10.83
C ASN A 39 -23.70 -7.54 -12.20
N THR A 40 -23.09 -6.44 -12.64
CA THR A 40 -22.32 -6.37 -13.89
C THR A 40 -21.13 -7.34 -13.85
N LEU A 41 -20.35 -7.33 -12.77
CA LEU A 41 -19.20 -8.23 -12.60
C LEU A 41 -19.62 -9.71 -12.58
N ARG A 42 -20.77 -10.01 -11.98
CA ARG A 42 -21.34 -11.37 -12.00
C ARG A 42 -21.83 -11.76 -13.40
N GLN A 43 -22.50 -10.85 -14.11
CA GLN A 43 -23.07 -11.11 -15.43
C GLN A 43 -22.01 -11.46 -16.48
N TYR A 44 -20.84 -10.82 -16.40
CA TYR A 44 -19.73 -11.06 -17.33
C TYR A 44 -18.72 -12.10 -16.83
N ASP A 45 -19.06 -12.88 -15.80
CA ASP A 45 -18.19 -13.88 -15.17
C ASP A 45 -16.76 -13.34 -14.95
N ALA A 46 -16.66 -12.09 -14.49
CA ALA A 46 -15.39 -11.41 -14.36
C ALA A 46 -14.55 -12.13 -13.30
N LEU A 47 -13.52 -12.88 -13.73
CA LEU A 47 -12.54 -13.49 -12.84
C LEU A 47 -11.71 -12.40 -12.14
N PRO A 48 -11.43 -12.49 -10.84
CA PRO A 48 -11.72 -13.57 -9.87
C PRO A 48 -13.08 -13.46 -9.14
N GLY A 49 -13.97 -12.57 -9.59
CA GLY A 49 -15.32 -12.39 -9.07
C GLY A 49 -15.48 -11.14 -8.19
N PRO A 50 -16.71 -10.60 -8.08
CA PRO A 50 -16.97 -9.36 -7.34
C PRO A 50 -16.65 -9.48 -5.84
N LEU A 51 -16.87 -10.66 -5.24
CA LEU A 51 -16.57 -10.90 -3.83
C LEU A 51 -15.07 -10.80 -3.53
N TYR A 52 -14.23 -11.39 -4.38
CA TYR A 52 -12.78 -11.31 -4.21
C TYR A 52 -12.29 -9.87 -4.35
N ILE A 53 -12.78 -9.14 -5.36
CA ILE A 53 -12.39 -7.74 -5.61
C ILE A 53 -12.79 -6.86 -4.42
N ALA A 54 -14.01 -7.04 -3.89
CA ALA A 54 -14.47 -6.36 -2.70
C ALA A 54 -13.63 -6.71 -1.46
N ALA A 55 -13.44 -8.00 -1.17
CA ALA A 55 -12.71 -8.45 0.02
C ALA A 55 -11.25 -7.99 0.00
N SER A 56 -10.55 -8.16 -1.11
CA SER A 56 -9.15 -7.71 -1.25
C SER A 56 -9.03 -6.18 -1.18
N GLY A 57 -9.95 -5.43 -1.80
CA GLY A 57 -10.02 -3.98 -1.67
C GLY A 57 -10.24 -3.53 -0.22
N ALA A 58 -11.15 -4.18 0.50
CA ALA A 58 -11.42 -3.89 1.91
C ALA A 58 -10.20 -4.18 2.79
N VAL A 59 -9.57 -5.34 2.65
CA VAL A 59 -8.37 -5.72 3.42
C VAL A 59 -7.27 -4.68 3.26
N TRP A 60 -6.94 -4.30 2.03
CA TRP A 60 -5.87 -3.33 1.78
C TRP A 60 -6.23 -1.91 2.16
N CYS A 61 -7.48 -1.48 1.97
CA CYS A 61 -7.95 -0.18 2.43
C CYS A 61 -7.87 -0.07 3.97
N LEU A 62 -8.44 -1.05 4.68
CA LEU A 62 -8.48 -1.05 6.13
C LEU A 62 -7.09 -1.23 6.75
N ALA A 63 -6.21 -2.04 6.16
CA ALA A 63 -4.85 -2.21 6.66
C ALA A 63 -3.97 -0.97 6.44
N SER A 64 -4.16 -0.24 5.33
CA SER A 64 -3.35 0.94 5.00
C SER A 64 -3.75 2.20 5.77
N LEU A 65 -4.98 2.31 6.27
CA LEU A 65 -5.43 3.46 7.08
C LEU A 65 -4.63 3.63 8.39
N PRO A 66 -4.51 2.60 9.27
CA PRO A 66 -3.64 2.69 10.45
C PRO A 66 -2.19 2.93 10.07
N LEU A 67 -1.72 2.31 8.97
CA LEU A 67 -0.35 2.47 8.51
C LEU A 67 -0.04 3.91 8.11
N PHE A 68 -0.93 4.56 7.35
CA PHE A 68 -0.84 5.98 7.04
C PHE A 68 -0.75 6.82 8.32
N TRP A 69 -1.65 6.59 9.27
CA TRP A 69 -1.64 7.31 10.54
C TRP A 69 -0.33 7.11 11.32
N GLY A 70 0.17 5.87 11.38
CA GLY A 70 1.42 5.52 12.04
C GLY A 70 2.63 6.20 11.40
N LEU A 71 2.69 6.22 10.06
CA LEU A 71 3.72 6.95 9.30
C LEU A 71 3.59 8.46 9.50
N TRP A 72 2.37 8.99 9.56
CA TRP A 72 2.11 10.42 9.75
C TRP A 72 2.48 10.92 11.14
N ARG A 73 2.39 10.05 12.15
CA ARG A 73 2.68 10.33 13.56
C ARG A 73 4.06 9.86 14.01
N GLY A 74 4.86 9.25 13.13
CA GLY A 74 6.20 8.77 13.46
C GLY A 74 6.20 7.66 14.51
N LYS A 75 5.26 6.70 14.43
CA LYS A 75 5.22 5.58 15.37
C LYS A 75 6.29 4.53 15.03
N ALA A 76 7.03 4.04 16.03
CA ALA A 76 8.08 3.05 15.86
C ALA A 76 7.61 1.79 15.10
N TRP A 77 6.43 1.28 15.44
CA TRP A 77 5.83 0.13 14.78
C TRP A 77 5.54 0.37 13.29
N ALA A 78 5.25 1.62 12.88
CA ALA A 78 4.83 1.93 11.52
C ALA A 78 5.94 1.66 10.51
N ARG A 79 7.20 1.80 10.94
CA ARG A 79 8.37 1.47 10.10
C ARG A 79 8.40 -0.01 9.74
N ILE A 80 8.29 -0.88 10.74
CA ILE A 80 8.34 -2.34 10.54
C ILE A 80 7.10 -2.80 9.76
N ILE A 81 5.91 -2.33 10.14
CA ILE A 81 4.67 -2.68 9.45
C ILE A 81 4.69 -2.19 7.99
N ALA A 82 5.24 -1.01 7.69
CA ALA A 82 5.33 -0.52 6.31
C ALA A 82 6.27 -1.38 5.44
N ILE A 83 7.39 -1.86 5.98
CA ILE A 83 8.28 -2.78 5.26
C ILE A 83 7.55 -4.09 4.96
N LEU A 84 6.92 -4.69 5.97
CA LEU A 84 6.16 -5.93 5.82
C LEU A 84 5.00 -5.76 4.84
N ALA A 85 4.25 -4.66 4.94
CA ALA A 85 3.16 -4.34 4.05
C ALA A 85 3.64 -4.14 2.60
N ALA A 86 4.78 -3.49 2.36
CA ALA A 86 5.32 -3.29 1.02
C ALA A 86 5.69 -4.63 0.35
N ILE A 87 6.32 -5.54 1.10
CA ILE A 87 6.66 -6.88 0.62
C ILE A 87 5.37 -7.67 0.35
N LEU A 88 4.45 -7.71 1.32
CA LEU A 88 3.20 -8.45 1.20
C LEU A 88 2.32 -7.93 0.05
N TYR A 89 2.22 -6.60 -0.11
CA TYR A 89 1.46 -5.98 -1.19
C TYR A 89 2.07 -6.33 -2.56
N THR A 90 3.41 -6.32 -2.66
CA THR A 90 4.12 -6.71 -3.87
C THR A 90 3.87 -8.18 -4.21
N SER A 91 4.03 -9.08 -3.25
CA SER A 91 3.77 -10.51 -3.44
C SER A 91 2.31 -10.77 -3.81
N TRP A 92 1.37 -10.14 -3.10
CA TRP A 92 -0.06 -10.26 -3.40
C TRP A 92 -0.41 -9.71 -4.79
N TYR A 93 0.13 -8.55 -5.19
CA TYR A 93 -0.13 -7.96 -6.51
C TYR A 93 0.29 -8.90 -7.64
N TRP A 94 1.48 -9.50 -7.53
CA TRP A 94 1.97 -10.44 -8.55
C TRP A 94 1.24 -11.77 -8.51
N PHE A 95 0.88 -12.27 -7.33
CA PHE A 95 0.04 -13.46 -7.20
C PHE A 95 -1.34 -13.23 -7.83
N ASP A 96 -2.03 -12.14 -7.47
CA ASP A 96 -3.32 -11.76 -8.03
C ASP A 96 -3.25 -11.68 -9.56
N ARG A 97 -2.23 -10.98 -10.08
CA ARG A 97 -2.06 -10.82 -11.52
C ARG A 97 -1.76 -12.12 -12.25
N LEU A 98 -0.81 -12.92 -11.77
CA LEU A 98 -0.32 -14.10 -12.51
C LEU A 98 -1.21 -15.33 -12.32
N ALA A 99 -1.85 -15.48 -11.15
CA ALA A 99 -2.62 -16.68 -10.82
C ALA A 99 -4.13 -16.50 -10.97
N LEU A 100 -4.67 -15.28 -10.78
CA LEU A 100 -6.11 -15.05 -10.71
C LEU A 100 -6.67 -14.26 -11.90
N GLN A 101 -5.87 -13.39 -12.51
CA GLN A 101 -6.32 -12.59 -13.65
C GLN A 101 -6.15 -13.35 -14.97
N PRO A 102 -7.08 -13.18 -15.92
CA PRO A 102 -6.95 -13.76 -17.26
C PRO A 102 -5.71 -13.26 -18.01
N VAL A 103 -5.16 -14.15 -18.86
CA VAL A 103 -4.08 -13.86 -19.82
C VAL A 103 -4.71 -13.32 -21.12
N PRO A 104 -4.10 -12.34 -21.82
CA PRO A 104 -2.76 -11.79 -21.63
C PRO A 104 -2.67 -10.64 -20.62
N HIS A 105 -1.57 -10.62 -19.86
CA HIS A 105 -1.28 -9.52 -18.93
C HIS A 105 -0.73 -8.30 -19.68
N ALA A 106 -1.60 -7.34 -19.96
CA ALA A 106 -1.22 -6.08 -20.59
C ALA A 106 -0.14 -5.35 -19.76
N ASN A 107 0.83 -4.72 -20.42
CA ASN A 107 1.82 -3.82 -19.82
C ASN A 107 2.64 -4.44 -18.67
N TRP A 108 2.91 -5.74 -18.70
CA TRP A 108 3.66 -6.41 -17.63
C TRP A 108 5.06 -5.83 -17.36
N PRO A 109 5.87 -5.42 -18.37
CA PRO A 109 7.21 -4.88 -18.10
C PRO A 109 7.12 -3.54 -17.36
N PHE A 110 6.23 -2.64 -17.81
CA PHE A 110 5.99 -1.35 -17.16
C PHE A 110 5.54 -1.52 -15.72
N ALA A 111 4.56 -2.41 -15.50
CA ALA A 111 4.05 -2.67 -14.17
C ALA A 111 5.10 -3.29 -13.23
N LEU A 112 6.00 -4.13 -13.75
CA LEU A 112 7.16 -4.63 -13.01
C LEU A 112 8.12 -3.51 -12.62
N SER A 113 8.47 -2.64 -13.58
CA SER A 113 9.34 -1.50 -13.31
C SER A 113 8.75 -0.57 -12.25
N VAL A 114 7.46 -0.22 -12.34
CA VAL A 114 6.78 0.66 -11.39
C VAL A 114 6.66 0.01 -10.01
N ASN A 115 6.32 -1.27 -9.96
CA ASN A 115 6.18 -1.99 -8.69
C ASN A 115 7.54 -2.09 -7.95
N ILE A 116 8.61 -2.44 -8.67
CA ILE A 116 9.98 -2.47 -8.11
C ILE A 116 10.41 -1.07 -7.67
N LEU A 117 10.12 -0.04 -8.46
CA LEU A 117 10.43 1.36 -8.12
C LEU A 117 9.78 1.76 -6.79
N PHE A 118 8.50 1.47 -6.58
CA PHE A 118 7.81 1.80 -5.34
C PHE A 118 8.28 0.96 -4.14
N LEU A 119 8.63 -0.31 -4.37
CA LEU A 119 9.21 -1.15 -3.32
C LEU A 119 10.58 -0.59 -2.88
N ILE A 120 11.48 -0.30 -3.83
CA ILE A 120 12.79 0.28 -3.56
C ILE A 120 12.64 1.65 -2.89
N PHE A 121 11.77 2.53 -3.39
CA PHE A 121 11.49 3.82 -2.78
C PHE A 121 11.06 3.67 -1.31
N THR A 122 10.14 2.75 -1.03
CA THR A 122 9.65 2.48 0.33
C THR A 122 10.79 2.01 1.24
N LEU A 123 11.59 1.05 0.78
CA LEU A 123 12.73 0.51 1.54
C LEU A 123 13.79 1.58 1.79
N ILE A 124 14.14 2.38 0.78
CA ILE A 124 15.10 3.49 0.94
C ILE A 124 14.61 4.48 2.00
N VAL A 125 13.34 4.90 1.94
CA VAL A 125 12.79 5.85 2.92
C VAL A 125 12.82 5.28 4.33
N LEU A 126 12.44 4.01 4.53
CA LEU A 126 12.31 3.40 5.84
C LEU A 126 13.64 2.89 6.43
N LEU A 127 14.62 2.56 5.59
CA LEU A 127 15.94 2.08 6.02
C LEU A 127 16.97 3.21 6.14
N ASN A 128 16.71 4.39 5.57
CA ASN A 128 17.62 5.54 5.67
C ASN A 128 17.77 5.99 7.15
N PRO A 129 18.99 5.99 7.71
CA PRO A 129 19.25 6.40 9.10
C PRO A 129 18.77 7.82 9.44
N ARG A 130 18.68 8.71 8.45
CA ARG A 130 18.15 10.07 8.66
C ARG A 130 16.67 10.09 9.01
N ASN A 131 15.92 9.08 8.54
CA ASN A 131 14.49 8.97 8.76
C ASN A 131 14.14 8.09 9.97
N THR A 132 15.05 7.22 10.43
CA THR A 132 14.78 6.33 11.57
C THR A 132 14.58 7.09 12.87
N SER A 133 15.29 8.22 13.06
CA SER A 133 15.12 9.11 14.21
C SER A 133 13.70 9.67 14.35
N TYR A 134 12.96 9.78 13.25
CA TYR A 134 11.58 10.24 13.25
C TYR A 134 10.60 9.23 13.87
N PHE A 135 10.90 7.93 13.76
CA PHE A 135 10.01 6.88 14.25
C PHE A 135 10.16 6.59 15.76
N GLY A 136 11.06 7.31 16.44
CA GLY A 136 11.53 6.94 17.78
C GLY A 136 12.48 5.75 17.68
N SER A 137 13.62 5.85 18.36
CA SER A 137 14.61 4.77 18.45
C SER A 137 13.93 3.44 18.78
N GLY A 138 14.04 2.47 17.87
CA GLY A 138 13.93 1.05 18.22
C GLY A 138 15.21 0.59 18.89
#